data_AF-A0A8T7F4K9-F1
#
_entry.id   AF-A0A8T7F4K9-F1
#
_cell.length_a   1.000
_cell.length_b   1.000
_cell.length_c   1.000
_cell.angle_alpha   90.00
_cell.angle_beta   90.00
_cell.angle_gamma   90.00
#
_symmetry.space_group_name_H-M   'P 1'
#
loop_
_entity.id
_entity.type
_entity.pdbx_description
1 polymer ?
#
loop_
_entity_poly.entity_id
_entity_poly.type
_entity_poly.pdbx_seq_one_letter_code
_entity_poly.pdbx_strand_id
1 'polypeptide(L)' 'MTKWIQHVLSEDFTITKRVMGIACAIGGVLGAIAIVLADMLREGSSFGPFQKLALMAAIGVALIGLTLIPLKDRPA' A
#
# COMPACT_ATOMS: atom_id res chain seq x y z
N MET A 1 2.88 17.04 -22.37
CA MET A 1 2.38 15.98 -21.46
C MET A 1 2.41 14.66 -22.19
N THR A 2 3.20 13.70 -21.71
CA THR A 2 3.54 12.43 -22.35
C THR A 2 2.32 11.51 -22.46
N LYS A 3 2.08 10.96 -23.67
CA LYS A 3 0.95 10.04 -24.02
C LYS A 3 0.74 8.87 -23.03
N TRP A 4 1.79 8.48 -22.31
CA TRP A 4 1.76 7.44 -21.28
C TRP A 4 0.81 7.74 -20.10
N ILE A 5 0.65 9.01 -19.73
CA ILE A 5 -0.23 9.42 -18.63
C ILE A 5 -1.71 9.20 -19.00
N GLN A 6 -2.05 9.40 -20.28
CA GLN A 6 -3.42 9.24 -20.76
C GLN A 6 -3.84 7.76 -20.83
N HIS A 7 -2.89 6.83 -21.04
CA HIS A 7 -3.19 5.40 -21.00
C HIS A 7 -3.44 4.87 -19.58
N VAL A 8 -2.76 5.41 -18.56
CA VAL A 8 -3.02 5.08 -17.15
C VAL A 8 -4.36 5.65 -16.68
N LEU A 9 -4.83 6.73 -17.32
CA LEU A 9 -6.06 7.44 -17.01
C LEU A 9 -7.21 7.13 -18.02
N SER A 10 -7.10 6.06 -18.80
CA SER A 10 -8.17 5.62 -19.71
C SER A 10 -9.08 4.63 -18.98
N GLU A 11 -10.39 4.85 -19.04
CA GLU A 11 -11.46 4.10 -18.35
C GLU A 11 -11.50 2.60 -18.68
N ASP A 12 -10.74 2.14 -19.68
CA ASP A 12 -10.56 0.72 -20.05
C ASP A 12 -9.43 0.00 -19.29
N PHE A 13 -8.66 0.70 -18.43
CA PHE A 13 -7.68 0.03 -17.56
C PHE A 13 -8.42 -0.58 -16.37
N THR A 14 -9.08 -1.72 -16.61
CA THR A 14 -9.66 -2.56 -15.54
C THR A 14 -8.50 -3.07 -14.69
N ILE A 15 -8.10 -2.29 -13.68
CA ILE A 15 -7.15 -2.75 -12.67
C ILE A 15 -7.83 -3.95 -12.02
N THR A 16 -7.38 -5.15 -12.38
CA THR A 16 -7.87 -6.39 -11.79
C THR A 16 -7.78 -6.24 -10.27
N LYS A 17 -8.80 -6.67 -9.52
CA LYS A 17 -8.77 -6.66 -8.03
C LYS A 17 -7.50 -7.26 -7.47
N ARG A 18 -6.88 -8.19 -8.21
CA ARG A 18 -5.56 -8.75 -7.98
C ARG A 18 -4.43 -7.72 -8.03
N VAL A 19 -4.37 -6.86 -9.05
CA VAL A 19 -3.34 -5.80 -9.19
C VAL A 19 -3.51 -4.74 -8.11
N MET A 20 -4.75 -4.33 -7.82
CA MET A 20 -5.06 -3.43 -6.70
C MET A 20 -4.64 -4.06 -5.36
N GLY A 21 -4.96 -5.34 -5.17
CA GLY A 21 -4.58 -6.09 -3.97
C GLY A 21 -3.08 -6.23 -3.79
N ILE A 22 -2.34 -6.51 -4.88
CA ILE A 22 -0.88 -6.54 -4.87
C ILE A 22 -0.31 -5.15 -4.54
N ALA A 23 -0.84 -4.08 -5.13
CA ALA A 23 -0.39 -2.72 -4.86
C ALA A 23 -0.62 -2.33 -3.40
N CYS A 24 -1.79 -2.64 -2.83
CA CYS A 24 -2.06 -2.43 -1.41
C CYS A 24 -1.18 -3.30 -0.50
N ALA A 25 -0.97 -4.57 -0.86
CA ALA A 25 -0.12 -5.48 -0.08
C ALA A 25 1.33 -4.98 -0.04
N ILE A 26 1.89 -4.65 -1.20
CA ILE A 26 3.26 -4.12 -1.33
C ILE A 26 3.37 -2.76 -0.64
N GLY A 27 2.42 -1.86 -0.89
CA GLY A 27 2.40 -0.52 -0.28
C GLY A 27 2.32 -0.58 1.24
N GLY A 28 1.48 -1.46 1.80
CA GLY A 28 1.36 -1.65 3.24
C GLY A 28 2.63 -2.25 3.86
N VAL A 29 3.25 -3.25 3.22
CA VAL A 29 4.52 -3.85 3.68
C VAL A 29 5.66 -2.84 3.63
N LEU A 30 5.83 -2.12 2.52
CA LEU A 30 6.85 -1.09 2.37
C LEU A 30 6.62 0.06 3.35
N GLY A 31 5.37 0.47 3.56
CA GLY A 31 5.00 1.48 4.56
C GLY A 31 5.38 1.05 5.98
N ALA A 32 5.11 -0.20 6.35
CA ALA A 32 5.50 -0.73 7.66
C ALA A 32 7.03 -0.75 7.84
N ILE A 33 7.77 -1.21 6.82
CA ILE A 33 9.24 -1.21 6.83
C ILE A 33 9.78 0.23 6.96
N ALA A 34 9.24 1.17 6.20
CA ALA A 34 9.65 2.57 6.23
C ALA A 34 9.43 3.20 7.62
N ILE A 35 8.32 2.88 8.29
CA ILE A 35 8.03 3.39 9.64
C ILE A 35 9.03 2.83 10.66
N VAL A 36 9.36 1.54 10.57
CA VAL A 36 10.36 0.91 11.44
C VAL A 36 11.74 1.51 11.20
N LEU A 37 12.15 1.68 9.94
CA LEU A 37 13.44 2.29 9.59
C LEU A 37 13.50 3.75 10.05
N ALA A 38 12.42 4.51 9.88
CA ALA A 38 12.34 5.89 10.35
C ALA A 38 12.46 5.99 11.87
N ASP A 39 11.95 5.00 12.60
CA ASP A 39 12.14 4.89 14.05
C ASP A 39 13.59 4.57 14.42
N MET A 40 14.22 3.62 13.72
CA MET A 40 15.63 3.25 13.96
C MET A 40 16.62 4.39 13.70
N LEU A 41 16.32 5.26 12.73
CA LEU A 41 17.13 6.43 12.39
C LEU A 41 16.87 7.62 13.34
N ARG A 42 15.85 7.54 14.18
CA ARG A 42 15.47 8.61 15.09
C ARG A 42 16.17 8.43 16.43
N GLU A 43 17.20 9.22 16.68
CA GLU A 43 17.89 9.23 17.96
C GLU A 43 16.98 9.80 19.07
N GLY A 44 16.58 8.97 20.03
CA GLY A 44 16.18 9.43 21.36
C GLY A 44 14.68 9.60 21.67
N SER A 45 13.77 8.91 21.00
CA SER A 45 12.35 8.93 21.42
C SER A 45 11.69 7.57 21.42
N SER A 46 10.86 7.29 22.43
CA SER A 46 9.95 6.14 22.43
C SER A 46 9.05 6.14 21.19
N PHE A 47 8.79 4.95 20.65
CA PHE A 47 7.92 4.72 19.49
C PHE A 47 6.62 5.52 19.62
N GLY A 48 6.48 6.57 18.81
CA GLY A 48 5.45 7.57 19.00
C GLY A 48 4.04 7.01 18.79
N PRO A 49 3.00 7.57 19.44
CA PRO A 49 1.61 7.14 19.24
C PRO A 49 1.19 7.23 17.77
N PHE A 50 1.70 8.23 17.03
CA PHE A 50 1.48 8.37 15.60
C PHE A 50 2.21 7.32 14.76
N GLN A 51 3.44 6.91 15.12
CA GLN A 51 4.12 5.79 14.44
C GLN A 51 3.38 4.46 14.70
N LYS A 52 2.83 4.25 15.90
CA LYS A 52 1.97 3.10 16.22
C LYS A 52 0.72 3.06 15.37
N LEU A 53 0.01 4.17 15.25
CA LEU A 53 -1.15 4.28 14.38
C LEU A 53 -0.79 4.08 12.90
N ALA A 54 0.30 4.70 12.43
CA ALA A 54 0.77 4.56 11.07
C ALA A 54 1.17 3.11 10.75
N LEU A 55 1.83 2.42 11.69
CA LEU A 55 2.22 1.02 11.54
C LEU A 55 0.98 0.12 11.49
N MET A 56 0.02 0.33 12.39
CA MET A 56 -1.26 -0.40 12.39
C MET A 56 -2.04 -0.16 11.10
N ALA A 57 -2.06 1.07 10.59
CA ALA A 57 -2.68 1.40 9.31
C ALA A 57 -1.96 0.73 8.13
N ALA A 58 -0.63 0.74 8.11
CA ALA A 58 0.17 0.08 7.08
C ALA A 58 -0.05 -1.43 7.06
N ILE A 59 -0.11 -2.06 8.24
CA ILE A 59 -0.46 -3.48 8.38
C ILE A 59 -1.90 -3.72 7.90
N GLY A 60 -2.85 -2.86 8.28
CA GLY A 60 -4.24 -2.95 7.83
C GLY A 60 -4.37 -2.88 6.31
N VAL A 61 -3.66 -1.95 5.66
CA VAL A 61 -3.61 -1.82 4.20
C VAL A 61 -2.97 -3.05 3.56
N ALA A 62 -1.91 -3.60 4.16
CA ALA A 62 -1.28 -4.82 3.67
C ALA A 62 -2.24 -6.02 3.72
N LEU A 63 -2.99 -6.16 4.82
CA LEU A 63 -3.98 -7.22 5.01
C LEU A 63 -5.16 -7.05 4.04
N ILE A 64 -5.67 -5.83 3.87
CA ILE A 64 -6.70 -5.54 2.86
C ILE A 64 -6.20 -5.93 1.47
N GLY A 65 -4.96 -5.55 1.13
CA GLY A 65 -4.31 -5.97 -0.11
C GLY A 65 -4.25 -7.48 -0.27
N LEU A 66 -3.82 -8.20 0.77
CA LEU A 66 -3.79 -9.67 0.79
C LEU A 66 -5.17 -10.29 0.62
N THR A 67 -6.23 -9.69 1.18
CA THR A 67 -7.62 -10.18 0.97
C THR A 67 -8.12 -9.92 -0.45
N LEU A 68 -7.61 -8.90 -1.14
CA LEU A 68 -7.96 -8.58 -2.52
C LEU A 68 -7.25 -9.46 -3.56
N ILE A 69 -6.08 -10.02 -3.22
CA ILE A 69 -5.33 -10.95 -4.09
C ILE A 69 -6.15 -12.20 -4.49
N PRO A 70 -6.82 -12.93 -3.58
CA PRO A 70 -7.62 -14.10 -3.92
C PRO A 70 -8.95 -13.76 -4.61
N LEU A 71 -9.39 -12.49 -4.64
CA LEU A 71 -10.65 -12.10 -5.26
C LEU A 71 -10.67 -12.19 -6.79
N LYS A 72 -9.52 -12.52 -7.42
CA LYS A 72 -9.34 -12.86 -8.84
C LYS A 72 -10.03 -11.87 -9.81
N ASP A 73 -10.33 -12.29 -11.03
CA ASP A 73 -10.72 -11.47 -12.19
C ASP A 73 -12.16 -10.95 -12.12
N ARG A 74 -12.65 -10.57 -10.95
CA ARG A 74 -13.87 -9.77 -10.87
C ARG A 74 -13.44 -8.32 -11.10
N PRO A 75 -13.93 -7.63 -12.15
CA PRO A 75 -13.66 -6.21 -12.33
C PRO A 75 -14.08 -5.47 -11.05
N ALA A 76 -13.24 -4.50 -10.64
CA ALA A 76 -13.56 -3.57 -9.56
C ALA A 76 -14.67 -2.63 -10.01
#